data_AF-A0A940CQF5-F1
#
_entry.id   AF-A0A940CQF5-F1
#
_cell.length_a   1.000
_cell.length_b   1.000
_cell.length_c   1.000
_cell.angle_alpha   90.00
_cell.angle_beta   90.00
_cell.angle_gamma   90.00
#
_symmetry.space_group_name_H-M   'P 1'
#
loop_
_entity.id
_entity.type
_entity.pdbx_description
1 polymer ?
#
loop_
_entity_poly.entity_id
_entity_poly.type
_entity_poly.pdbx_seq_one_letter_code
_entity_poly.pdbx_strand_id
1 'polypeptide(L)' 'MSLKGKVKWFNGTKGYGFIEREDKEKDVFVHSSAVREAGLEYLNEGDELTFEVENGEKGPSAVSLQKA' A
#
# COMPACT_ATOMS: atom_id res chain seq x y z
N MET A 1 5.80 -9.73 -8.48
CA MET A 1 4.83 -10.69 -7.91
C MET A 1 3.90 -9.88 -7.04
N SER A 2 2.60 -9.84 -7.37
CA SER A 2 1.62 -9.09 -6.60
C SER A 2 1.19 -9.86 -5.35
N LEU A 3 1.13 -9.14 -4.24
CA LEU A 3 0.68 -9.56 -2.93
C LEU A 3 -0.71 -8.97 -2.68
N LYS A 4 -1.51 -9.65 -1.87
CA LYS A 4 -2.80 -9.15 -1.40
C LYS A 4 -2.69 -8.62 0.02
N GLY A 5 -3.46 -7.59 0.30
CA GLY A 5 -3.60 -7.07 1.65
C GLY A 5 -4.71 -6.04 1.75
N LYS A 6 -4.85 -5.55 2.96
CA LYS A 6 -5.90 -4.62 3.35
C LYS A 6 -5.28 -3.34 3.86
N VAL A 7 -5.80 -2.18 3.47
CA VAL A 7 -5.32 -0.90 3.97
C VAL A 7 -5.53 -0.86 5.49
N LYS A 8 -4.43 -0.80 6.25
CA LYS A 8 -4.50 -0.68 7.71
C LYS A 8 -4.92 0.73 8.09
N TRP A 9 -4.30 1.71 7.45
CA TRP A 9 -4.65 3.11 7.52
C TRP A 9 -3.91 3.88 6.43
N PHE A 10 -4.49 4.97 5.96
CA PHE A 10 -3.83 5.87 5.03
C PHE A 10 -4.16 7.31 5.41
N ASN A 11 -3.13 8.16 5.42
CA ASN A 11 -3.28 9.57 5.70
C ASN A 11 -3.00 10.38 4.44
N GLY A 12 -4.07 10.74 3.73
CA GLY A 12 -3.97 11.55 2.51
C GLY A 12 -3.37 12.94 2.75
N THR A 13 -3.54 13.50 3.95
CA THR A 13 -2.93 14.79 4.32
C THR A 13 -1.41 14.69 4.46
N LYS A 14 -0.92 13.59 5.05
CA LYS A 14 0.53 13.35 5.18
C LYS A 14 1.14 12.69 3.94
N GLY A 15 0.33 12.09 3.06
CA GLY A 15 0.77 11.42 1.85
C GLY A 15 1.39 10.04 2.08
N TYR A 16 1.06 9.36 3.18
CA TYR A 16 1.55 8.00 3.44
C TYR A 16 0.58 7.18 4.29
N GLY A 17 0.78 5.87 4.30
CA GLY A 17 -0.01 4.93 5.07
C GLY A 17 0.69 3.58 5.23
N PHE A 18 -0.08 2.61 5.72
CA PHE A 18 0.35 1.23 5.84
C PHE A 18 -0.72 0.26 5.35
N ILE A 19 -0.26 -0.80 4.70
CA ILE A 19 -1.10 -1.89 4.21
C ILE A 19 -0.73 -3.14 5.00
N GLU A 20 -1.74 -3.78 5.58
CA GLU A 20 -1.62 -5.06 6.26
C GLU A 20 -1.62 -6.18 5.23
N ARG A 21 -0.55 -6.97 5.18
CA ARG A 21 -0.42 -8.08 4.24
C ARG A 21 -1.25 -9.27 4.71
N GLU A 22 -1.93 -9.93 3.77
CA GLU A 22 -2.69 -11.15 4.08
C GLU A 22 -1.76 -12.31 4.49
N ASP A 23 -0.51 -12.29 4.04
CA ASP A 23 0.55 -13.24 4.39
C ASP A 23 0.97 -13.19 5.87
N LYS A 24 0.36 -12.30 6.67
CA LYS A 24 0.67 -12.06 8.11
C LYS A 24 2.12 -11.71 8.41
N GLU A 25 2.87 -11.33 7.38
CA GLU A 25 4.18 -10.69 7.51
C GLU A 25 4.05 -9.26 8.05
N LYS A 26 5.14 -8.49 7.99
CA LYS A 26 5.15 -7.09 8.42
C LYS A 26 4.24 -6.22 7.55
N ASP A 27 3.65 -5.21 8.20
CA ASP A 27 2.96 -4.12 7.52
C ASP A 27 3.87 -3.49 6.47
N VAL A 28 3.31 -3.16 5.30
CA VAL A 28 4.04 -2.57 4.19
C VAL A 28 3.75 -1.09 4.14
N PHE A 29 4.81 -0.30 4.00
CA PHE A 29 4.69 1.13 3.86
C PHE A 29 4.14 1.49 2.48
N VAL A 30 3.13 2.36 2.41
CA VAL A 30 2.61 2.88 1.15
C VAL A 30 2.79 4.39 1.10
N HIS A 31 3.39 4.88 0.01
CA HIS A 31 3.55 6.30 -0.27
C HIS A 31 2.44 6.79 -1.19
N SER A 32 2.03 8.06 -1.08
CA SER A 32 0.99 8.63 -1.97
C SER A 32 1.40 8.58 -3.44
N SER A 33 2.69 8.53 -3.75
CA SER A 33 3.16 8.33 -5.13
C SER A 33 2.60 7.04 -5.73
N ALA A 34 2.70 5.91 -5.00
CA ALA A 34 2.20 4.62 -5.47
C ALA A 34 0.67 4.61 -5.60
N VAL A 35 -0.03 5.31 -4.70
CA VAL A 35 -1.49 5.52 -4.77
C VAL A 35 -1.86 6.30 -6.04
N ARG A 36 -1.13 7.38 -6.32
CA ARG A 36 -1.36 8.23 -7.48
C ARG A 36 -0.99 7.54 -8.81
N GLU A 37 0.06 6.73 -8.82
CA GLU A 37 0.44 5.88 -9.96
C GLU A 37 -0.64 4.83 -10.28
N ALA A 38 -1.31 4.32 -9.25
CA ALA A 38 -2.48 3.46 -9.40
C ALA A 38 -3.74 4.19 -9.89
N GLY A 39 -3.68 5.51 -10.11
CA GLY A 39 -4.84 6.33 -10.45
C GLY A 39 -5.82 6.52 -9.30
N LEU A 40 -5.39 6.22 -8.07
CA LEU A 40 -6.18 6.41 -6.86
C LEU A 40 -5.83 7.77 -6.24
N GLU A 41 -6.82 8.48 -5.71
CA GLU A 41 -6.59 9.73 -4.97
C GLU A 41 -6.39 9.47 -3.47
N TYR A 42 -7.00 8.41 -2.94
CA TYR A 42 -6.93 8.02 -1.54
C TYR A 42 -7.20 6.53 -1.36
N LEU A 43 -6.78 6.02 -0.21
CA LEU A 43 -7.08 4.67 0.26
C LEU A 43 -7.93 4.79 1.53
N ASN A 44 -9.01 4.02 1.64
CA ASN A 44 -9.78 3.96 2.88
C ASN A 44 -9.26 2.83 3.76
N GLU A 45 -9.32 3.01 5.07
CA GLU A 45 -9.09 1.91 6.01
C GLU A 45 -10.03 0.74 5.67
N GLY A 46 -9.46 -0.44 5.54
CA GLY A 46 -10.18 -1.65 5.23
C GLY A 46 -10.38 -1.95 3.73
N ASP A 47 -9.93 -1.09 2.82
CA ASP A 47 -9.96 -1.43 1.39
C ASP A 47 -9.04 -2.62 1.10
N GLU A 48 -9.53 -3.58 0.31
CA GLU A 48 -8.74 -4.70 -0.19
C GLU A 48 -8.07 -4.32 -1.50
N LEU A 49 -6.75 -4.54 -1.57
CA LEU A 49 -5.97 -4.26 -2.76
C LEU A 49 -4.83 -5.24 -2.94
N THR A 50 -4.44 -5.39 -4.19
CA THR A 50 -3.20 -6.02 -4.61
C THR A 50 -2.09 -4.98 -4.76
N PHE A 51 -0.87 -5.33 -4.40
CA PHE A 51 0.31 -4.47 -4.51
C PHE A 51 1.56 -5.32 -4.63
N GLU A 52 2.62 -4.75 -5.18
CA GLU A 52 3.94 -5.37 -5.16
C GLU A 52 4.77 -4.80 -4.01
N VAL A 53 5.60 -5.64 -3.40
CA VAL A 53 6.53 -5.20 -2.36
C VAL A 53 7.91 -5.07 -2.96
N GLU A 54 8.45 -3.86 -2.90
CA GLU A 54 9.82 -3.57 -3.30
C GLU A 54 10.68 -3.24 -2.08
N ASN A 55 11.89 -3.80 -2.01
CA ASN A 55 12.85 -3.48 -0.95
C ASN A 55 13.63 -2.22 -1.33
N GLY A 56 13.13 -1.06 -0.90
CA GLY A 56 13.84 0.21 -1.04
C GLY A 56 14.87 0.43 0.07
N GLU A 57 15.64 1.51 -0.01
CA GLU A 57 16.64 1.89 1.00
C GLU A 57 16.06 2.07 2.41
N LYS A 58 14.76 2.36 2.51
CA LYS A 58 14.03 2.55 3.79
C LYS A 58 13.24 1.32 4.24
N GLY A 59 13.35 0.20 3.53
CA GLY A 59 12.61 -1.02 3.80
C GLY A 59 11.49 -1.31 2.79
N PRO A 60 10.65 -2.31 3.07
CA PRO A 60 9.63 -2.79 2.14
C PRO A 60 8.55 -1.73 1.90
N SER A 61 8.39 -1.35 0.64
CA SER A 61 7.43 -0.34 0.16
C SER A 61 6.46 -0.96 -0.84
N ALA A 62 5.20 -0.56 -0.77
CA ALA A 62 4.16 -0.98 -1.68
C ALA A 62 4.20 -0.15 -2.96
N VAL A 63 4.32 -0.83 -4.10
CA VAL A 63 4.31 -0.26 -5.45
C VAL A 63 3.26 -0.97 -6.30
N SER A 64 2.93 -0.41 -7.47
CA SER A 64 1.93 -1.00 -8.39
C SER A 64 0.61 -1.38 -7.69
N LEU A 65 0.00 -0.44 -6.96
CA LEU A 65 -1.26 -0.72 -6.27
C LEU A 65 -2.37 -0.98 -7.30
N GLN A 66 -3.18 -2.00 -7.05
CA GLN A 66 -4.39 -2.30 -7.81
C GLN A 66 -5.50 -2.61 -6.82
N LYS A 67 -6.50 -1.73 -6.77
CA LYS A 67 -7.71 -1.95 -5.99
C LYS A 67 -8.49 -3.13 -6.60
N ALA A 68 -8.94 -4.06 -5.76
CA ALA A 68 -9.71 -5.23 -6.18
C ALA A 68 -11.19 -4.87 -6.46
#